data_AF-A0A521L2X8-F1
#
_entry.id   AF-A0A521L2X8-F1
#
_cell.length_a   1.000
_cell.length_b   1.000
_cell.length_c   1.000
_cell.angle_alpha   90.00
_cell.angle_beta   90.00
_cell.angle_gamma   90.00
#
_symmetry.space_group_name_H-M   'P 1'
#
loop_
_entity.id
_entity.type
_entity.pdbx_description
1 polymer ?
#
loop_
_entity_poly.entity_id
_entity_poly.type
_entity_poly.pdbx_seq_one_letter_code
_entity_poly.pdbx_strand_id
1 'polypeptide(L)'
;MHANENLNMKPGVVGLVSDALARSADLLQTEVRLARAEIGEKAMELRDNVVACLAMMLIGAAFLIAALVLLLQAVVAALINGGLAPHWAILIVAGGAAVGGIVLLTAAKKQFGNIHPTPQRTINSLERDARMAKESLT
;
A
#
# COMPACT_ATOMS: atom_id res chain seq x y z
N MET A 1 -42.43 -5.66 61.22
CA MET A 1 -41.99 -4.32 60.78
C MET A 1 -40.52 -4.44 60.45
N HIS A 2 -40.21 -4.59 59.17
CA HIS A 2 -38.90 -4.95 58.64
C HIS A 2 -37.99 -3.72 58.58
N ALA A 3 -36.86 -3.75 59.28
CA ALA A 3 -35.73 -2.85 59.05
C ALA A 3 -34.47 -3.71 58.88
N ASN A 4 -34.41 -4.38 57.72
CA ASN A 4 -33.17 -4.86 57.12
C ASN A 4 -32.51 -3.63 56.49
N GLU A 5 -31.82 -2.84 57.30
CA GLU A 5 -30.99 -1.77 56.75
C GLU A 5 -29.68 -2.43 56.30
N ASN A 6 -29.65 -2.80 55.02
CA ASN A 6 -28.43 -3.25 54.36
C ASN A 6 -27.42 -2.11 54.48
N LEU A 7 -26.47 -2.26 55.42
CA LEU A 7 -25.34 -1.37 55.60
C LEU A 7 -24.51 -1.42 54.31
N ASN A 8 -24.90 -0.58 53.36
CA ASN A 8 -24.18 -0.28 52.14
C ASN A 8 -22.85 0.37 52.56
N MET A 9 -21.84 -0.47 52.81
CA MET A 9 -20.50 -0.03 53.13
C MET A 9 -19.99 0.79 51.95
N LYS A 10 -19.87 2.11 52.14
CA LYS A 10 -19.15 2.98 51.23
C LYS A 10 -17.79 2.34 50.92
N PRO A 11 -17.43 2.11 49.65
CA PRO A 11 -16.12 1.58 49.33
C PRO A 11 -15.06 2.49 49.94
N GLY A 12 -14.18 1.92 50.78
CA GLY A 12 -13.03 2.64 51.32
C GLY A 12 -12.16 3.17 50.18
N VAL A 13 -11.29 4.14 50.48
CA VAL A 13 -10.37 4.77 49.50
C VAL A 13 -9.61 3.73 48.65
N VAL A 14 -9.28 2.59 49.24
CA VAL A 14 -8.66 1.43 48.57
C VAL A 14 -9.55 0.83 47.46
N GLY A 15 -10.86 0.74 47.68
CA GLY A 15 -11.83 0.24 46.70
C GLY A 15 -12.02 1.21 45.51
N LEU A 16 -12.00 2.52 45.77
CA LEU A 16 -12.08 3.54 44.71
C LEU A 16 -10.84 3.54 43.80
N VAL A 17 -9.65 3.32 44.37
CA VAL A 17 -8.41 3.16 43.59
C VAL A 17 -8.44 1.88 42.76
N SER A 18 -8.92 0.77 43.34
CA SER A 18 -9.08 -0.50 42.62
C SER A 18 -10.04 -0.38 41.44
N ASP A 19 -11.18 0.28 41.62
CA ASP A 19 -12.16 0.52 40.56
C ASP A 19 -11.62 1.45 39.45
N ALA A 20 -10.87 2.49 39.84
CA ALA A 20 -10.24 3.39 38.87
C ALA A 20 -9.17 2.68 38.02
N LEU A 21 -8.37 1.80 38.63
CA LEU A 21 -7.40 0.97 37.91
C LEU A 21 -8.09 -0.04 36.99
N ALA A 22 -9.16 -0.69 37.46
CA ALA A 22 -9.94 -1.61 36.65
C ALA A 22 -10.58 -0.92 35.43
N ARG A 23 -11.16 0.28 35.60
CA ARG A 23 -11.68 1.09 34.49
C ARG A 23 -10.60 1.55 33.52
N SER A 24 -9.43 1.94 34.03
CA SER A 24 -8.31 2.35 33.17
C SER A 24 -7.80 1.19 32.32
N ALA A 25 -7.73 -0.02 32.89
CA ALA A 25 -7.36 -1.22 32.15
C ALA A 25 -8.40 -1.60 31.07
N ASP A 26 -9.69 -1.41 31.35
CA ASP A 26 -10.77 -1.66 30.38
C ASP A 26 -10.76 -0.66 29.20
N LEU A 27 -10.48 0.62 29.48
CA LEU A 27 -10.29 1.64 28.46
C LEU A 27 -9.08 1.35 27.57
N LEU A 28 -7.95 0.95 28.16
CA LEU A 28 -6.76 0.57 27.39
C LEU A 28 -7.02 -0.61 26.47
N GLN A 29 -7.69 -1.66 26.95
CA GLN A 29 -8.08 -2.79 26.11
C GLN A 29 -9.02 -2.37 24.97
N THR A 30 -9.91 -1.43 25.24
CA THR A 30 -10.84 -0.88 24.24
C THR A 30 -10.12 -0.04 23.19
N GLU A 31 -9.21 0.85 23.57
CA GLU A 31 -8.39 1.62 22.61
C GLU A 31 -7.50 0.72 21.78
N VAL A 32 -6.89 -0.32 22.37
CA VAL A 32 -6.11 -1.31 21.60
C VAL A 32 -6.98 -2.05 20.60
N ARG A 33 -8.20 -2.44 20.98
CA ARG A 33 -9.16 -3.09 20.08
C ARG A 33 -9.59 -2.16 18.96
N LEU A 34 -9.86 -0.89 19.28
CA LEU A 34 -10.25 0.13 18.30
C LEU A 34 -9.12 0.45 17.34
N ALA A 35 -7.90 0.67 17.83
CA ALA A 35 -6.72 0.90 17.01
C ALA A 35 -6.44 -0.27 16.07
N ARG A 36 -6.60 -1.52 16.53
CA ARG A 36 -6.50 -2.71 15.66
C ARG A 36 -7.58 -2.72 14.57
N ALA A 37 -8.81 -2.35 14.91
CA ALA A 37 -9.91 -2.27 13.94
C ALA A 37 -9.64 -1.18 12.89
N GLU A 38 -9.22 0.01 13.31
CA GLU A 38 -8.92 1.14 12.42
C GLU A 38 -7.72 0.83 11.50
N ILE A 39 -6.65 0.22 12.02
CA ILE A 39 -5.53 -0.25 11.20
C ILE A 39 -6.01 -1.28 10.17
N GLY A 40 -6.91 -2.20 10.57
CA GLY A 40 -7.50 -3.20 9.68
C GLY A 40 -8.33 -2.57 8.57
N GLU A 41 -9.19 -1.60 8.90
CA GLU A 41 -10.02 -0.88 7.95
C GLU A 41 -9.17 -0.05 6.99
N LYS A 42 -8.18 0.69 7.49
CA LYS A 42 -7.23 1.45 6.67
C LYS A 42 -6.43 0.55 5.74
N ALA A 43 -5.97 -0.61 6.22
CA ALA A 43 -5.25 -1.57 5.39
C ALA A 43 -6.15 -2.17 4.28
N MET A 44 -7.42 -2.42 4.59
CA MET A 44 -8.40 -2.92 3.61
C MET A 44 -8.77 -1.86 2.57
N GLU A 45 -8.96 -0.60 2.99
CA GLU A 45 -9.16 0.55 2.11
C GLU A 45 -7.95 0.76 1.17
N LEU A 46 -6.73 0.72 1.72
CA LEU A 46 -5.48 0.77 0.95
C LEU A 46 -5.41 -0.36 -0.09
N ARG A 47 -5.74 -1.60 0.31
CA ARG A 47 -5.73 -2.75 -0.59
C ARG A 47 -6.69 -2.54 -1.76
N ASP A 48 -7.93 -2.17 -1.48
CA ASP A 48 -8.96 -2.07 -2.51
C ASP A 48 -8.63 -0.91 -3.48
N ASN A 49 -8.09 0.20 -2.96
CA ASN A 49 -7.60 1.32 -3.78
C ASN A 49 -6.42 0.92 -4.68
N VAL A 50 -5.46 0.16 -4.14
CA VAL A 50 -4.31 -0.33 -4.92
C VAL A 50 -4.78 -1.28 -6.02
N VAL A 51 -5.70 -2.20 -5.72
CA VAL A 51 -6.25 -3.13 -6.71
C VAL A 51 -6.98 -2.39 -7.83
N ALA A 52 -7.83 -1.41 -7.49
CA ALA A 52 -8.53 -0.60 -8.48
C ALA A 52 -7.56 0.20 -9.37
N CYS A 53 -6.53 0.82 -8.76
CA CYS A 53 -5.50 1.56 -9.49
C CYS A 53 -4.73 0.65 -10.46
N LEU A 54 -4.32 -0.54 -10.00
CA LEU A 54 -3.65 -1.51 -10.85
C LEU A 54 -4.54 -1.99 -12.00
N ALA A 55 -5.83 -2.23 -11.75
CA ALA A 55 -6.78 -2.62 -12.80
C ALA A 55 -6.91 -1.53 -13.88
N MET A 56 -7.09 -0.27 -13.47
CA MET A 56 -7.16 0.86 -14.42
C MET A 56 -5.85 1.04 -15.18
N MET A 57 -4.70 0.88 -14.51
CA MET A 57 -3.38 0.97 -15.15
C MET A 57 -3.19 -0.13 -16.20
N LEU A 58 -3.62 -1.36 -15.92
CA LEU A 58 -3.55 -2.47 -16.87
C LEU A 58 -4.44 -2.23 -18.10
N ILE A 59 -5.67 -1.74 -17.90
CA ILE A 59 -6.57 -1.39 -18.99
C ILE A 59 -5.98 -0.27 -19.84
N GLY A 60 -5.51 0.81 -19.21
CA GLY A 60 -4.86 1.92 -19.91
C GLY A 60 -3.62 1.48 -20.69
N ALA A 61 -2.77 0.63 -20.09
CA ALA A 61 -1.62 0.05 -20.77
C ALA A 61 -2.03 -0.80 -21.99
N ALA A 62 -3.10 -1.59 -21.89
CA ALA A 62 -3.62 -2.36 -23.01
C ALA A 62 -4.06 -1.45 -24.19
N PHE A 63 -4.76 -0.35 -23.89
CA PHE A 63 -5.13 0.64 -24.92
C PHE A 63 -3.92 1.30 -25.56
N LEU A 64 -2.90 1.66 -24.78
CA LEU A 64 -1.66 2.23 -25.30
C LEU A 64 -0.89 1.23 -26.18
N ILE A 65 -0.85 -0.05 -25.78
CA ILE A 65 -0.24 -1.12 -26.59
C ILE A 65 -1.01 -1.27 -27.91
N ALA A 66 -2.34 -1.32 -27.87
CA ALA A 66 -3.15 -1.40 -29.09
C ALA A 66 -2.92 -0.20 -30.02
N ALA A 67 -2.90 1.02 -29.47
CA ALA A 67 -2.62 2.23 -30.23
C ALA A 67 -1.22 2.20 -30.86
N LEU A 68 -0.20 1.76 -30.11
CA LEU A 68 1.16 1.62 -30.61
C LEU A 68 1.24 0.60 -31.76
N VAL A 69 0.56 -0.54 -31.64
CA VAL A 69 0.50 -1.54 -32.72
C VAL A 69 -0.13 -0.94 -33.98
N LEU A 70 -1.22 -0.20 -33.85
CA LEU A 70 -1.87 0.47 -34.99
C LEU A 70 -0.94 1.51 -35.64
N LEU A 71 -0.19 2.28 -34.84
CA LEU A 71 0.80 3.22 -35.35
C LEU A 71 1.93 2.51 -36.10
N LEU A 72 2.46 1.40 -35.56
CA LEU A 72 3.48 0.62 -36.25
C LEU A 72 2.97 0.02 -37.57
N GLN A 73 1.71 -0.45 -37.60
CA GLN A 73 1.06 -0.89 -38.84
C GLN A 73 0.91 0.24 -39.86
N ALA A 74 0.56 1.45 -39.41
CA ALA A 74 0.50 2.62 -40.28
C ALA A 74 1.88 2.94 -40.89
N VAL A 75 2.96 2.80 -40.14
CA VAL A 75 4.34 2.97 -40.65
C VAL A 75 4.67 1.88 -41.66
N VAL A 76 4.34 0.61 -41.40
CA VAL A 76 4.53 -0.48 -42.37
C VAL A 76 3.79 -0.18 -43.67
N ALA A 77 2.52 0.20 -43.59
CA ALA A 77 1.71 0.56 -44.75
C ALA A 77 2.30 1.76 -45.52
N ALA A 78 2.80 2.78 -44.82
CA ALA A 78 3.45 3.92 -45.45
C ALA A 78 4.72 3.51 -46.22
N LEU A 79 5.55 2.63 -45.66
CA LEU A 79 6.75 2.10 -46.34
C LEU A 79 6.38 1.27 -47.57
N ILE A 80 5.33 0.45 -47.49
CA ILE A 80 4.85 -0.35 -48.63
C ILE A 80 4.36 0.57 -49.75
N ASN A 81 3.56 1.57 -49.42
CA ASN A 81 3.08 2.57 -50.39
C ASN A 81 4.22 3.40 -50.99
N GLY A 82 5.34 3.55 -50.26
CA GLY A 82 6.57 4.15 -50.75
C GLY A 82 7.37 3.26 -51.72
N GLY A 83 6.88 2.06 -52.05
CA GLY A 83 7.50 1.14 -53.01
C GLY A 83 8.36 0.04 -52.37
N LEU A 84 8.40 -0.06 -51.04
CA LEU A 84 9.14 -1.12 -50.37
C LEU A 84 8.34 -2.43 -50.35
N ALA A 85 8.99 -3.55 -50.65
CA ALA A 85 8.32 -4.85 -50.59
C ALA A 85 7.84 -5.18 -49.15
N PRO A 86 6.64 -5.78 -48.99
CA PRO A 86 6.00 -5.96 -47.68
C PRO A 86 6.88 -6.62 -46.62
N HIS A 87 7.63 -7.66 -46.99
CA HIS A 87 8.53 -8.35 -46.06
C HIS A 87 9.64 -7.45 -45.49
N TRP A 88 10.15 -6.50 -46.27
CA TRP A 88 11.24 -5.62 -45.84
C TRP A 88 10.71 -4.51 -44.95
N ALA A 89 9.55 -3.95 -45.29
CA ALA A 89 8.86 -2.96 -44.46
C ALA A 89 8.58 -3.51 -43.05
N ILE A 90 8.03 -4.73 -42.98
CA ILE A 90 7.73 -5.39 -41.70
C ILE A 90 9.01 -5.65 -40.90
N LEU A 91 10.06 -6.19 -41.53
CA LEU A 91 11.34 -6.48 -40.85
C LEU A 91 11.99 -5.23 -40.27
N ILE A 92 12.02 -4.12 -41.01
CA ILE A 92 12.62 -2.87 -40.55
C ILE A 92 11.84 -2.29 -39.37
N VAL A 93 10.50 -2.22 -39.48
CA VAL A 93 9.67 -1.63 -38.42
C VAL A 93 9.67 -2.51 -37.17
N ALA A 94 9.52 -3.83 -37.32
CA ALA A 94 9.58 -4.75 -36.19
C ALA A 94 10.96 -4.77 -35.54
N GLY A 95 12.03 -4.76 -36.32
CA GLY A 95 13.41 -4.67 -35.82
C GLY A 95 13.66 -3.38 -35.05
N GLY A 96 13.24 -2.23 -35.60
CA GLY A 96 13.35 -0.93 -34.92
C GLY A 96 12.55 -0.88 -33.62
N ALA A 97 11.31 -1.39 -33.62
CA ALA A 97 10.47 -1.48 -32.43
C ALA A 97 11.09 -2.40 -31.36
N ALA A 98 11.70 -3.53 -31.75
CA ALA A 98 12.39 -4.44 -30.84
C ALA A 98 13.59 -3.77 -30.16
N VAL A 99 14.42 -3.04 -30.93
CA VAL A 99 15.57 -2.30 -30.37
C VAL A 99 15.07 -1.22 -29.40
N GLY A 100 14.06 -0.43 -29.79
CA GLY A 100 13.45 0.57 -28.91
C GLY A 100 12.91 -0.05 -27.61
N GLY A 101 12.24 -1.20 -27.71
CA GLY A 101 11.73 -1.95 -26.56
C GLY A 101 12.85 -2.40 -25.61
N ILE A 102 13.96 -2.93 -26.12
CA ILE A 102 15.11 -3.32 -25.30
C ILE A 102 15.70 -2.12 -24.55
N VAL A 103 15.84 -0.97 -25.21
CA VAL A 103 16.34 0.27 -24.60
C VAL A 103 15.41 0.73 -23.47
N LEU A 104 14.10 0.74 -23.71
CA LEU A 104 13.12 1.12 -22.68
C LEU A 104 13.11 0.13 -21.51
N LEU A 105 13.18 -1.18 -21.75
CA LEU A 105 13.23 -2.19 -20.70
C LEU A 105 14.49 -2.06 -19.83
N THR A 106 15.64 -1.80 -20.45
CA THR A 106 16.88 -1.59 -19.70
C THR A 106 16.87 -0.30 -18.88
N ALA A 107 16.27 0.78 -19.40
CA ALA A 107 16.06 2.01 -18.66
C ALA A 107 15.08 1.83 -17.49
N ALA A 108 13.94 1.16 -17.72
CA ALA A 108 12.95 0.88 -16.69
C ALA A 108 13.53 0.05 -15.53
N LYS A 109 14.29 -1.01 -15.83
CA LYS A 109 14.98 -1.82 -14.81
C LYS A 109 15.89 -0.99 -13.90
N LYS A 110 16.61 -0.01 -14.46
CA LYS A 110 17.47 0.90 -13.66
C LYS A 110 16.65 1.78 -12.73
N GLN A 111 15.49 2.26 -13.16
CA GLN A 111 14.62 3.13 -12.38
C GLN A 111 13.95 2.37 -11.22
N PHE A 112 13.44 1.16 -11.47
CA PHE A 112 12.76 0.34 -10.45
C PHE A 112 13.68 -0.14 -9.33
N GLY A 113 14.97 -0.37 -9.62
CA GLY A 113 15.95 -0.76 -8.60
C GLY A 113 16.14 0.26 -7.47
N ASN A 114 15.74 1.51 -7.68
CA ASN A 114 15.92 2.60 -6.71
C ASN A 114 14.69 2.86 -5.82
N ILE A 115 13.60 2.12 -5.99
CA ILE A 115 12.37 2.31 -5.21
C ILE A 115 12.47 1.45 -3.94
N HIS A 116 12.67 2.09 -2.78
CA HIS A 116 12.61 1.43 -1.47
C HIS A 116 11.21 1.62 -0.86
N PRO A 117 10.33 0.60 -0.88
CA PRO A 117 8.98 0.71 -0.34
C PRO A 117 8.93 0.68 1.20
N THR A 118 10.05 0.42 1.87
CA THR A 118 10.10 0.30 3.33
C THR A 118 10.27 1.68 3.99
N PRO A 119 9.33 2.15 4.85
CA PRO A 119 9.43 3.44 5.52
C PRO A 119 10.48 3.37 6.64
N GLN A 120 11.75 3.53 6.26
CA GLN A 120 12.90 3.42 7.17
C GLN A 120 12.82 4.41 8.32
N ARG A 121 12.28 5.62 8.10
CA ARG A 121 12.13 6.63 9.17
C ARG A 121 11.15 6.19 10.25
N THR A 122 10.02 5.60 9.87
CA THR A 122 9.00 5.12 10.81
C THR A 122 9.49 3.92 11.62
N ILE A 123 10.21 3.00 10.97
CA ILE A 123 10.82 1.85 11.65
C ILE A 123 11.87 2.35 12.66
N ASN A 124 12.72 3.29 12.25
CA ASN A 124 13.75 3.84 13.13
C ASN A 124 13.17 4.60 14.33
N SER A 125 12.06 5.35 14.16
CA SER A 125 11.39 6.01 15.28
C SER A 125 10.78 5.01 16.25
N LEU A 126 10.12 3.96 15.76
CA LEU A 126 9.54 2.91 16.60
C LEU A 126 10.62 2.16 17.40
N GLU A 127 11.75 1.83 16.77
CA GLU A 127 12.87 1.22 17.50
C GLU A 127 13.45 2.13 18.57
N ARG A 128 13.57 3.44 18.29
CA ARG A 128 14.09 4.41 19.26
C ARG A 128 13.15 4.53 20.46
N ASP A 129 11.86 4.60 20.22
CA ASP A 129 10.87 4.74 21.28
C ASP A 129 10.77 3.46 22.13
N ALA A 130 10.89 2.28 21.50
CA ALA A 130 11.01 1.01 22.22
C ALA A 130 12.26 0.92 23.11
N ARG A 131 13.40 1.46 22.65
CA ARG A 131 14.64 1.54 23.45
C ARG A 131 14.45 2.45 24.66
N MET A 132 13.91 3.66 24.48
CA MET A 132 13.68 4.60 25.58
C MET A 132 12.72 4.05 26.63
N ALA A 133 11.65 3.35 26.22
CA ALA A 133 10.73 2.71 27.15
C ALA A 133 11.40 1.62 27.99
N LYS A 134 12.32 0.85 27.40
CA LYS A 134 13.07 -0.20 28.11
C LYS A 134 14.06 0.38 29.13
N GLU A 135 14.70 1.49 28.80
CA GLU A 135 15.60 2.22 29.70
C GLU A 135 14.85 2.83 30.90
N SER A 136 13.61 3.30 30.71
CA SER A 136 12.81 3.87 31.82
C SER A 136 12.30 2.84 32.84
N LEU A 137 12.40 1.54 32.54
CA LEU A 137 11.97 0.43 33.39
C LEU A 137 13.14 -0.27 34.12
N THR A 138 14.39 0.12 33.84
CA THR A 138 15.61 -0.39 34.48
C THR A 138 16.23 0.69 35.35
#